data_AF-A0A6P1VTD6-F1
#
_entry.id   AF-A0A6P1VTD6-F1
#
_cell.length_a   1.000
_cell.length_b   1.000
_cell.length_c   1.000
_cell.angle_alpha   90.00
_cell.angle_beta   90.00
_cell.angle_gamma   90.00
#
_symmetry.space_group_name_H-M   'P 1'
#
loop_
_entity.id
_entity.type
_entity.pdbx_description
1 polymer ?
#
loop_
_entity_poly.entity_id
_entity_poly.type
_entity_poly.pdbx_seq_one_letter_code
_entity_poly.pdbx_strand_id
1 'polypeptide(L)'
;MTGLPEQYIRKGTCVVLLAYDLDTGQRYTQVRKQRTKADYAEFMNDVITTHYTHLDRIELIQDNLNTHTYGSFYEHLPAAQARALSRKVVFHFTPKHGSWLNINMAELEFSALARQCLNQRIGSLEELTHQVALWVAERNARSVKVHWSFTVAKAEDKLKRWYEKVNPANESENAKN
;
A
#
# COMPACT_ATOMS: atom_id res chain seq x y z
N MET A 1 29.79 -22.86 32.53
CA MET A 1 28.37 -22.73 32.17
C MET A 1 28.29 -22.30 30.71
N THR A 2 27.80 -23.20 29.86
CA THR A 2 27.76 -23.12 28.40
C THR A 2 26.63 -22.22 27.92
N GLY A 3 26.96 -21.03 27.40
CA GLY A 3 26.02 -20.22 26.61
C GLY A 3 26.14 -20.61 25.14
N LEU A 4 25.33 -21.57 24.69
CA LEU A 4 25.18 -21.83 23.26
C LEU A 4 24.59 -20.58 22.59
N PRO A 5 25.11 -20.14 21.43
CA PRO A 5 24.43 -19.12 20.64
C PRO A 5 23.10 -19.73 20.19
N GLU A 6 21.97 -19.15 20.62
CA GLU A 6 20.66 -19.47 20.07
C GLU A 6 20.73 -19.29 18.55
N GLN A 7 20.86 -20.40 17.83
CA GLN A 7 20.88 -20.39 16.38
C GLN A 7 19.54 -19.84 15.91
N TYR A 8 19.59 -18.76 15.13
CA TYR A 8 18.40 -18.14 14.58
C TYR A 8 17.67 -19.14 13.67
N ILE A 9 16.53 -19.66 14.12
CA ILE A 9 15.65 -20.48 13.30
C ILE A 9 14.66 -19.56 12.61
N ARG A 10 14.85 -19.34 11.30
CA ARG A 10 13.89 -18.61 10.48
C ARG A 10 12.58 -19.40 10.39
N LYS A 11 11.53 -18.95 11.09
CA LYS A 11 10.19 -19.56 11.05
C LYS A 11 9.36 -19.21 9.80
N GLY A 12 10.05 -18.97 8.68
CA GLY A 12 9.45 -18.58 7.39
C GLY A 12 9.41 -17.08 7.13
N THR A 13 8.58 -16.68 6.19
CA THR A 13 8.29 -15.28 5.82
C THR A 13 6.79 -15.07 5.81
N CYS A 14 6.37 -13.83 6.06
CA CYS A 14 4.99 -13.40 5.98
C CYS A 14 4.93 -12.04 5.29
N VAL A 15 3.72 -11.60 4.97
CA VAL A 15 3.47 -10.31 4.34
C VAL A 15 2.41 -9.58 5.15
N VAL A 16 2.60 -8.27 5.30
CA VAL A 16 1.58 -7.36 5.82
C VAL A 16 0.99 -6.62 4.63
N LEU A 17 -0.31 -6.79 4.39
CA LEU A 17 -1.09 -5.93 3.51
C LEU A 17 -1.53 -4.71 4.30
N LEU A 18 -1.42 -3.53 3.71
CA LEU A 18 -1.78 -2.27 4.35
C LEU A 18 -2.55 -1.39 3.36
N ALA A 19 -3.71 -0.92 3.79
CA ALA A 19 -4.48 0.13 3.14
C ALA A 19 -4.51 1.35 4.07
N TYR A 20 -4.32 2.53 3.50
CA TYR A 20 -4.31 3.78 4.23
C TYR A 20 -5.29 4.77 3.60
N ASP A 21 -6.28 5.17 4.37
CA ASP A 21 -7.24 6.21 4.02
C ASP A 21 -6.67 7.58 4.38
N LEU A 22 -6.43 8.39 3.35
CA LEU A 22 -5.82 9.71 3.47
C LEU A 22 -6.76 10.77 4.04
N ASP A 23 -8.06 10.61 3.80
CA ASP A 23 -9.08 11.57 4.20
C ASP A 23 -9.30 11.47 5.70
N THR A 24 -9.49 10.24 6.18
CA THR A 24 -9.77 9.96 7.59
C THR A 24 -8.51 9.75 8.42
N GLY A 25 -7.40 9.34 7.81
CA GLY A 25 -6.21 8.91 8.52
C GLY A 25 -6.36 7.50 9.11
N GLN A 26 -7.20 6.63 8.55
CA GLN A 26 -7.39 5.27 9.05
C GLN A 26 -6.49 4.28 8.31
N ARG A 27 -5.88 3.34 9.06
CA ARG A 27 -5.12 2.22 8.49
C ARG A 27 -5.89 0.91 8.69
N TYR A 28 -5.82 0.06 7.68
CA TYR A 28 -6.32 -1.29 7.71
C TYR A 28 -5.20 -2.23 7.31
N THR A 29 -5.01 -3.31 8.07
CA THR A 29 -3.92 -4.26 7.83
C THR A 29 -4.39 -5.69 7.93
N GLN A 30 -3.80 -6.56 7.12
CA GLN A 30 -3.92 -8.00 7.27
C GLN A 30 -2.55 -8.66 7.16
N VAL A 31 -2.27 -9.59 8.07
CA VAL A 31 -1.04 -10.39 8.06
C VAL A 31 -1.34 -11.72 7.37
N ARG A 32 -0.59 -12.03 6.32
CA ARG A 32 -0.76 -13.23 5.49
C ARG A 32 0.57 -13.98 5.36
N LYS A 33 0.52 -15.28 5.06
CA LYS A 33 1.74 -16.09 4.84
C LYS A 33 2.44 -15.73 3.52
N GLN A 34 1.65 -15.39 2.51
CA GLN A 34 2.12 -15.02 1.18
C GLN A 34 1.34 -13.78 0.69
N ARG A 35 1.76 -13.25 -0.46
CA ARG A 35 1.06 -12.16 -1.16
C ARG A 35 0.61 -12.68 -2.51
N THR A 36 -0.57 -13.26 -2.56
CA THR A 36 -1.20 -13.75 -3.79
C THR A 36 -2.27 -12.79 -4.30
N LYS A 37 -2.78 -13.05 -5.51
CA LYS A 37 -3.95 -12.33 -6.04
C LYS A 37 -5.19 -12.56 -5.18
N ALA A 38 -5.35 -13.76 -4.62
CA ALA A 38 -6.44 -14.10 -3.71
C ALA A 38 -6.36 -13.27 -2.43
N ASP A 39 -5.17 -13.23 -1.79
CA ASP A 39 -4.97 -12.42 -0.58
C ASP A 39 -5.30 -10.93 -0.82
N TYR A 40 -4.90 -10.39 -1.97
CA TYR A 40 -5.23 -9.02 -2.35
C TYR A 40 -6.73 -8.81 -2.55
N ALA A 41 -7.40 -9.70 -3.29
CA ALA A 41 -8.82 -9.59 -3.57
C ALA A 41 -9.67 -9.69 -2.30
N GLU A 42 -9.36 -10.65 -1.43
CA GLU A 42 -10.00 -10.81 -0.12
C GLU A 42 -9.77 -9.58 0.76
N PHE A 43 -8.53 -9.10 0.86
CA PHE A 43 -8.20 -7.91 1.64
C PHE A 43 -8.99 -6.67 1.20
N MET A 44 -9.03 -6.42 -0.12
CA MET A 44 -9.77 -5.28 -0.67
C MET A 44 -11.28 -5.42 -0.42
N ASN A 45 -11.82 -6.63 -0.60
CA ASN A 45 -13.22 -6.91 -0.31
C ASN A 45 -13.55 -6.63 1.16
N ASP A 46 -12.75 -7.16 2.09
CA ASP A 46 -12.96 -7.00 3.53
C ASP A 46 -12.94 -5.52 3.93
N VAL A 47 -11.93 -4.77 3.50
CA VAL A 47 -11.80 -3.34 3.83
C VAL A 47 -12.99 -2.55 3.30
N ILE A 48 -13.36 -2.76 2.04
CA ILE A 48 -14.41 -1.98 1.38
C ILE A 48 -15.79 -2.34 1.94
N THR A 49 -16.08 -3.62 2.15
CA THR A 49 -17.39 -4.07 2.65
C THR A 49 -17.57 -3.80 4.14
N THR A 50 -16.49 -3.72 4.91
CA THR A 50 -16.56 -3.39 6.35
C THR A 50 -16.66 -1.89 6.59
N HIS A 51 -15.87 -1.08 5.87
CA HIS A 51 -15.69 0.34 6.22
C HIS A 51 -16.29 1.31 5.20
N TYR A 52 -16.44 0.92 3.94
CA TYR A 52 -16.78 1.83 2.84
C TYR A 52 -17.99 1.38 2.02
N THR A 53 -18.88 0.58 2.62
CA THR A 53 -20.11 0.10 1.96
C THR A 53 -21.01 1.24 1.49
N HIS A 54 -21.01 2.36 2.22
CA HIS A 54 -21.82 3.55 1.94
C HIS A 54 -21.26 4.47 0.84
N LEU A 55 -20.01 4.27 0.41
CA LEU A 55 -19.41 5.10 -0.65
C LEU A 55 -19.70 4.51 -2.03
N ASP A 56 -20.12 5.34 -2.97
CA ASP A 56 -20.34 4.90 -4.36
C ASP A 56 -19.04 4.80 -5.17
N ARG A 57 -18.00 5.52 -4.72
CA ARG A 57 -16.71 5.62 -5.43
C ARG A 57 -15.54 5.73 -4.46
N ILE A 58 -14.46 5.00 -4.76
CA ILE A 58 -13.20 4.99 -4.00
C ILE A 58 -12.06 5.13 -5.00
N GLU A 59 -11.24 6.17 -4.85
CA GLU A 59 -10.02 6.37 -5.63
C GLU A 59 -8.87 5.63 -4.94
N LEU A 60 -8.38 4.55 -5.54
CA LEU A 60 -7.31 3.72 -4.97
C LEU A 60 -5.99 3.98 -5.69
N ILE A 61 -5.00 4.48 -4.96
CA ILE A 61 -3.63 4.65 -5.46
C ILE A 61 -2.80 3.43 -5.07
N GLN A 62 -2.15 2.78 -6.03
CA GLN A 62 -1.34 1.58 -5.80
C GLN A 62 -0.19 1.43 -6.81
N ASP A 63 0.74 0.52 -6.54
CA ASP A 63 1.87 0.23 -7.44
C ASP A 63 1.45 -0.70 -8.59
N ASN A 64 2.34 -0.88 -9.57
CA ASN A 64 2.09 -1.73 -10.75
C ASN A 64 2.38 -3.22 -10.49
N LEU A 65 2.04 -3.73 -9.32
CA LEU A 65 2.22 -5.15 -9.02
C LEU A 65 1.23 -6.01 -9.81
N ASN A 66 1.65 -7.21 -10.23
CA ASN A 66 0.81 -8.14 -10.99
C ASN A 66 -0.47 -8.60 -10.26
N THR A 67 -0.55 -8.39 -8.95
CA THR A 67 -1.74 -8.66 -8.13
C THR A 67 -2.75 -7.53 -8.15
N HIS A 68 -2.33 -6.31 -8.47
CA HIS A 68 -3.15 -5.09 -8.42
C HIS A 68 -3.93 -4.90 -9.72
N THR A 69 -4.81 -5.84 -10.03
CA THR A 69 -5.64 -5.78 -11.23
C THR A 69 -7.09 -6.12 -10.89
N TYR A 70 -8.03 -5.59 -11.67
CA TYR A 70 -9.44 -5.98 -11.52
C TYR A 70 -9.63 -7.48 -11.78
N GLY A 71 -8.78 -8.09 -12.61
CA GLY A 71 -8.76 -9.53 -12.85
C GLY A 71 -8.62 -10.33 -11.55
N SER A 72 -7.78 -9.88 -10.61
CA SER A 72 -7.66 -10.53 -9.30
C SER A 72 -8.99 -10.64 -8.56
N PHE A 73 -9.89 -9.66 -8.69
CA PHE A 73 -11.23 -9.73 -8.07
C PHE A 73 -12.08 -10.82 -8.72
N TYR A 74 -12.11 -10.89 -10.05
CA TYR A 74 -12.91 -11.88 -10.77
C TYR A 74 -12.34 -13.30 -10.67
N GLU A 75 -11.01 -13.43 -10.51
CA GLU A 75 -10.34 -14.72 -10.32
C GLU A 75 -10.64 -15.34 -8.94
N HIS A 76 -10.91 -14.51 -7.92
CA HIS A 76 -10.92 -14.98 -6.52
C HIS A 76 -12.16 -14.61 -5.69
N LEU A 77 -13.09 -13.82 -6.23
CA LEU A 77 -14.35 -13.49 -5.56
C LEU A 77 -15.55 -13.93 -6.42
N PRO A 78 -16.72 -14.21 -5.81
CA PRO A 78 -17.95 -14.42 -6.56
C PRO A 78 -18.22 -13.26 -7.52
N ALA A 79 -18.67 -13.57 -8.74
CA ALA A 79 -18.80 -12.58 -9.82
C ALA A 79 -19.61 -11.33 -9.44
N ALA A 80 -20.65 -11.48 -8.62
CA ALA A 80 -21.45 -10.37 -8.11
C ALA A 80 -20.64 -9.43 -7.19
N GLN A 81 -19.84 -10.00 -6.29
CA GLN A 81 -18.97 -9.24 -5.37
C GLN A 81 -17.82 -8.57 -6.15
N ALA A 82 -17.16 -9.32 -7.04
CA ALA A 82 -16.11 -8.79 -7.90
C ALA A 82 -16.61 -7.59 -8.74
N ARG A 83 -17.82 -7.70 -9.30
CA ARG A 83 -18.45 -6.62 -10.06
C ARG A 83 -18.83 -5.42 -9.20
N ALA A 84 -19.30 -5.64 -7.97
CA ALA A 84 -19.59 -4.54 -7.05
C ALA A 84 -18.33 -3.76 -6.70
N LEU A 85 -17.23 -4.47 -6.39
CA LEU A 85 -15.94 -3.85 -6.10
C LEU A 85 -15.36 -3.12 -7.30
N SER A 86 -15.34 -3.74 -8.49
CA SER A 86 -14.75 -3.14 -9.69
C SER A 86 -15.49 -1.88 -10.16
N ARG A 87 -16.78 -1.74 -9.84
CA ARG A 87 -17.55 -0.51 -10.11
C ARG A 87 -17.29 0.59 -9.09
N LYS A 88 -17.02 0.22 -7.84
CA LYS A 88 -16.81 1.16 -6.74
C LYS A 88 -15.38 1.70 -6.72
N VAL A 89 -14.39 0.86 -7.02
CA VAL A 89 -12.98 1.23 -6.93
C VAL A 89 -12.44 1.67 -8.29
N VAL A 90 -11.79 2.82 -8.32
CA VAL A 90 -11.05 3.33 -9.47
C VAL A 90 -9.55 3.26 -9.17
N PHE A 91 -8.82 2.48 -9.96
CA PHE A 91 -7.39 2.29 -9.79
C PHE A 91 -6.57 3.42 -10.43
N HIS A 92 -5.73 4.04 -9.63
CA HIS A 92 -4.65 4.93 -10.05
C HIS A 92 -3.32 4.26 -9.79
N PHE A 93 -2.60 3.96 -10.87
CA PHE A 93 -1.27 3.36 -10.77
C PHE A 93 -0.20 4.43 -10.73
N THR A 94 0.81 4.26 -9.89
CA THR A 94 2.02 5.10 -9.97
C THR A 94 2.68 4.96 -11.35
N PRO A 95 3.34 6.00 -11.88
CA PRO A 95 4.12 5.87 -13.10
C PRO A 95 5.14 4.73 -13.02
N LYS A 96 5.49 4.12 -14.15
CA LYS A 96 6.60 3.15 -14.19
C LYS A 96 7.88 3.84 -13.73
N HIS A 97 8.62 3.20 -12.82
CA HIS A 97 9.77 3.80 -12.10
C HIS A 97 9.43 5.00 -11.19
N GLY A 98 8.15 5.32 -11.03
CA GLY A 98 7.61 6.35 -10.15
C GLY A 98 7.19 5.80 -8.78
N SER A 99 7.72 4.64 -8.36
CA SER A 99 7.39 4.03 -7.07
C SER A 99 7.63 4.98 -5.89
N TRP A 100 8.53 5.97 -6.05
CA TRP A 100 8.76 7.04 -5.08
C TRP A 100 7.52 7.88 -4.71
N LEU A 101 6.45 7.86 -5.53
CA LEU A 101 5.16 8.44 -5.14
C LEU A 101 4.46 7.58 -4.07
N ASN A 102 4.49 6.25 -4.21
CA ASN A 102 3.99 5.31 -3.20
C ASN A 102 4.92 5.19 -1.99
N ILE A 103 6.24 5.40 -2.15
CA ILE A 103 7.23 5.49 -1.06
C ILE A 103 6.74 6.46 0.03
N ASN A 104 6.12 7.57 -0.37
CA ASN A 104 5.76 8.61 0.58
C ASN A 104 4.57 8.24 1.50
N MET A 105 3.67 7.35 1.07
CA MET A 105 2.40 7.12 1.77
C MET A 105 2.37 5.75 2.44
N ALA A 106 2.33 4.68 1.66
CA ALA A 106 2.26 3.33 2.21
C ALA A 106 3.61 2.90 2.81
N GLU A 107 4.74 3.23 2.18
CA GLU A 107 6.05 2.83 2.73
C GLU A 107 6.45 3.61 3.98
N LEU A 108 5.98 4.85 4.15
CA LEU A 108 6.16 5.58 5.41
C LEU A 108 5.45 4.85 6.56
N GLU A 109 4.24 4.34 6.33
CA GLU A 109 3.51 3.52 7.30
C GLU A 109 4.23 2.20 7.55
N PHE A 110 4.70 1.51 6.51
CA PHE A 110 5.50 0.28 6.68
C PHE A 110 6.82 0.53 7.43
N SER A 111 7.53 1.62 7.15
CA SER A 111 8.74 2.02 7.87
C SER A 111 8.45 2.25 9.35
N ALA A 112 7.31 2.88 9.65
CA ALA A 112 6.96 3.18 11.01
C ALA A 112 6.45 1.94 11.77
N LEU A 113 5.70 1.06 11.10
CA LEU A 113 5.37 -0.27 11.62
C LEU A 113 6.64 -1.07 11.90
N ALA A 114 7.60 -1.06 10.98
CA ALA A 114 8.86 -1.79 11.14
C ALA A 114 9.65 -1.30 12.36
N ARG A 115 9.76 0.02 12.54
CA ARG A 115 10.50 0.61 13.66
C ARG A 115 9.80 0.50 15.00
N GLN A 116 8.47 0.62 15.03
CA GLN A 116 7.69 0.68 16.28
C GLN A 116 7.20 -0.70 16.76
N CYS A 117 6.90 -1.60 15.83
CA CYS A 117 6.27 -2.88 16.13
C CYS A 117 7.18 -4.08 15.80
N LEU A 118 7.90 -4.04 14.67
CA LEU A 118 8.64 -5.19 14.14
C LEU A 118 10.14 -5.17 14.47
N ASN A 119 10.60 -4.24 15.29
CA ASN A 119 12.00 -4.16 15.73
C ASN A 119 12.35 -5.21 16.81
N GLN A 120 11.62 -6.34 16.82
CA GLN A 120 11.75 -7.42 17.78
C GLN A 120 11.54 -8.77 17.09
N ARG A 121 12.03 -9.84 17.72
CA ARG A 121 11.83 -11.20 17.21
C ARG A 121 10.41 -11.65 17.51
N ILE A 122 9.65 -11.97 16.46
CA ILE A 122 8.28 -12.47 16.60
C ILE A 122 8.24 -13.95 16.22
N GLY A 123 7.80 -14.77 17.17
CA GLY A 123 7.93 -16.23 17.09
C GLY A 123 6.79 -16.97 16.39
N SER A 124 5.71 -16.29 16.02
CA SER A 124 4.55 -16.88 15.35
C SER A 124 3.80 -15.84 14.50
N LEU A 125 3.00 -16.34 13.53
CA LEU A 125 2.14 -15.48 12.71
C LEU A 125 1.01 -14.84 13.52
N GLU A 126 0.50 -15.55 14.52
CA GLU A 126 -0.55 -15.06 15.43
C GLU A 126 -0.05 -13.89 16.26
N GLU A 127 1.16 -14.01 16.83
CA GLU A 127 1.77 -12.92 17.60
C GLU A 127 2.00 -11.71 16.70
N LEU A 128 2.49 -11.91 15.48
CA LEU A 128 2.65 -10.82 14.53
C LEU A 128 1.33 -10.13 14.22
N THR A 129 0.27 -10.91 13.98
CA THR A 129 -1.07 -10.39 13.69
C THR A 129 -1.59 -9.56 14.85
N HIS A 130 -1.42 -10.05 16.08
CA HIS A 130 -1.84 -9.35 17.29
C HIS A 130 -1.07 -8.04 17.49
N GLN A 131 0.25 -8.06 17.38
CA GLN A 131 1.09 -6.87 17.53
C GLN A 131 0.78 -5.80 16.47
N VAL A 132 0.63 -6.21 15.20
CA VAL A 132 0.25 -5.30 14.11
C VAL A 132 -1.14 -4.69 14.38
N ALA A 133 -2.11 -5.49 14.84
CA ALA A 133 -3.44 -5.00 15.16
C ALA A 133 -3.44 -3.96 16.29
N LEU A 134 -2.67 -4.20 17.37
CA LEU A 134 -2.51 -3.25 18.47
C LEU A 134 -1.89 -1.94 17.99
N TRP A 135 -0.83 -2.03 17.18
CA TRP A 135 -0.17 -0.86 16.61
C TRP A 135 -1.11 -0.05 15.71
N VAL A 136 -1.91 -0.72 14.86
CA VAL A 136 -2.91 -0.05 14.02
C VAL A 136 -3.98 0.62 14.87
N ALA A 137 -4.47 -0.03 15.93
CA ALA A 137 -5.46 0.55 16.82
C ALA A 137 -4.95 1.83 17.49
N GLU A 138 -3.71 1.83 18.00
CA GLU A 138 -3.09 3.02 18.59
C GLU A 138 -2.93 4.15 17.56
N ARG A 139 -2.44 3.83 16.36
CA ARG A 139 -2.27 4.78 15.24
C ARG A 139 -3.59 5.43 14.83
N ASN A 140 -4.62 4.61 14.67
CA ASN A 140 -5.95 5.03 14.26
C ASN A 140 -6.61 5.90 15.33
N ALA A 141 -6.48 5.54 16.61
CA ALA A 141 -6.96 6.35 17.73
C ALA A 141 -6.30 7.74 17.77
N ARG A 142 -5.01 7.82 17.41
CA ARG A 142 -4.26 9.08 17.31
C ARG A 142 -4.55 9.87 16.03
N SER A 143 -5.22 9.27 15.05
CA SER A 143 -5.56 9.87 13.74
C SER A 143 -4.37 10.57 13.07
N VAL A 144 -3.20 9.96 13.15
CA VAL A 144 -1.96 10.56 12.61
C VAL A 144 -2.10 10.69 11.10
N LYS A 145 -2.07 11.90 10.53
CA LYS A 145 -2.13 12.07 9.08
C LYS A 145 -0.73 12.23 8.50
N VAL A 146 -0.48 11.56 7.37
CA VAL A 146 0.72 11.82 6.57
C VAL A 146 0.58 13.19 5.91
N HIS A 147 1.55 14.08 6.16
CA HIS A 147 1.62 15.37 5.49
C HIS A 147 2.22 15.21 4.09
N TRP A 148 1.36 15.34 3.09
CA TRP A 148 1.77 15.32 1.69
C TRP A 148 2.37 16.67 1.27
N SER A 149 3.63 16.69 0.84
CA SER A 149 4.35 17.91 0.45
C SER A 149 4.71 17.96 -1.05
N PHE A 150 4.25 16.96 -1.82
CA PHE A 150 4.57 16.81 -3.24
C PHE A 150 3.46 17.42 -4.11
N THR A 151 3.67 18.65 -4.56
CA THR A 151 2.68 19.41 -5.32
C THR A 151 2.71 19.06 -6.80
N VAL A 152 1.66 19.43 -7.55
CA VAL A 152 1.61 19.31 -9.01
C VAL A 152 2.81 20.02 -9.65
N ALA A 153 3.14 21.24 -9.21
CA ALA A 153 4.33 21.95 -9.70
C ALA A 153 5.64 21.16 -9.52
N LYS A 154 5.84 20.53 -8.35
CA LYS A 154 7.00 19.65 -8.13
C LYS A 154 6.96 18.41 -9.02
N ALA A 155 5.76 17.91 -9.35
CA ALA A 155 5.57 16.82 -10.30
C ALA A 155 5.98 17.23 -11.71
N GLU A 156 5.53 18.40 -12.16
CA GLU A 156 5.86 18.96 -13.47
C GLU A 156 7.37 19.15 -13.64
N ASP A 157 8.03 19.73 -12.64
CA ASP A 157 9.48 19.89 -12.64
C ASP A 157 10.21 18.54 -12.68
N LYS A 158 9.80 17.59 -11.83
CA LYS A 158 10.45 16.29 -11.71
C LYS A 158 10.22 15.39 -12.92
N LEU A 159 9.08 15.54 -13.61
CA LEU A 159 8.70 14.75 -14.77
C LEU A 159 9.00 15.44 -16.09
N LYS A 160 9.54 16.67 -16.10
CA LYS A 160 9.83 17.47 -17.29
C LYS A 160 10.52 16.68 -18.40
N ARG A 161 11.61 15.99 -18.08
CA ARG A 161 12.37 15.15 -19.03
C ARG A 161 11.51 14.07 -19.71
N TRP A 162 10.50 13.55 -19.02
CA TRP A 162 9.57 12.57 -19.58
C TRP A 162 8.54 13.23 -20.50
N TYR A 163 8.06 14.43 -20.18
CA TYR A 163 7.18 15.19 -21.05
C TYR A 163 7.88 15.56 -22.36
N GLU A 164 9.14 15.97 -22.32
CA GLU A 164 9.99 16.23 -23.50
C GLU A 164 10.16 14.98 -24.35
N LYS A 165 10.41 13.82 -23.73
CA LYS A 165 10.57 12.54 -24.44
C LYS A 165 9.29 12.08 -25.15
N VAL A 166 8.12 12.34 -24.57
CA VAL A 166 6.83 11.94 -25.14
C VAL A 166 6.38 12.89 -26.24
N ASN A 167 6.62 14.19 -26.08
CA ASN A 167 6.35 15.20 -27.10
C ASN A 167 7.47 16.25 -27.09
N PRO A 168 8.30 16.29 -28.15
CA PRO A 168 9.39 17.28 -28.27
C PRO A 168 8.93 18.74 -28.20
N ALA A 169 7.65 19.04 -28.46
CA ALA A 169 7.10 20.39 -28.28
C ALA A 169 7.11 20.87 -26.82
N ASN A 170 7.36 19.98 -25.86
CA ASN A 170 7.51 20.31 -24.45
C ASN A 170 8.96 20.74 -24.09
N GLU A 171 9.91 20.67 -25.03
CA GLU A 171 11.25 21.23 -24.83
C GLU A 171 11.15 22.74 -24.67
N SER A 172 11.55 23.25 -23.50
CA SER A 172 11.60 24.69 -23.27
C SER A 172 12.64 25.33 -24.20
N GLU A 173 12.25 26.37 -24.96
CA GLU A 173 13.09 27.12 -25.92
C GLU A 173 14.41 27.68 -25.33
N ASN A 174 14.59 27.64 -24.01
CA ASN A 174 15.75 28.17 -23.29
C ASN A 174 17.01 27.28 -23.32
N ALA A 175 17.04 26.18 -24.09
CA ALA A 175 18.22 25.30 -24.19
C ALA A 175 19.10 25.55 -25.43
N LYS A 176 18.79 26.57 -26.24
CA LYS A 176 19.60 26.97 -27.41
C LYS A 176 20.13 28.39 -27.24
N ASN A 177 20.99 28.61 -26.24
CA ASN A 177 21.93 29.74 -26.18
C ASN A 177 23.22 29.28 -25.54
#